data_AF-A0AAE9AZS1-F1
#
_entry.id   AF-A0AAE9AZS1-F1
#
_cell.length_a   1.000
_cell.length_b   1.000
_cell.length_c   1.000
_cell.angle_alpha   90.00
_cell.angle_beta   90.00
_cell.angle_gamma   90.00
#
_symmetry.space_group_name_H-M   'P 1'
#
loop_
_entity.id
_entity.type
_entity.pdbx_description
1 polymer ?
#
loop_
_entity_poly.entity_id
_entity_poly.type
_entity_poly.pdbx_seq_one_letter_code
_entity_poly.pdbx_strand_id
1 'polypeptide(L)'
;CEKYDTDYDETYRFRMQIYDKTGEVDKAIDDAIAYHEKSENPSSELTNPIFKKHLSYALAKVTSKINSVSDNGSWKMLRVTIYELGHDYANAIKAYDDLEKEYGTSRNIYYYRADCYNEIGDTERAVVDMTKFIELGDGKDYFAIVRRADYYREGGKYEEAIADFTK
;
A
#
# COMPACT_ATOMS: atom_id res chain seq x y z
N CYS A 1 29.21 28.98 2.05
CA CYS A 1 27.92 28.28 1.84
C CYS A 1 28.23 26.85 1.49
N GLU A 2 28.18 25.95 2.47
CA GLU A 2 28.21 24.52 2.19
C GLU A 2 26.96 24.20 1.37
N LYS A 3 27.16 23.76 0.13
CA LYS A 3 26.07 23.17 -0.65
C LYS A 3 25.83 21.81 0.01
N TYR A 4 24.68 21.66 0.66
CA TYR A 4 24.21 20.36 1.11
C TYR A 4 24.26 19.39 -0.07
N ASP A 5 24.82 18.21 0.18
CA ASP A 5 24.96 17.16 -0.82
C ASP A 5 23.58 16.84 -1.40
N THR A 6 23.47 16.77 -2.72
CA THR A 6 22.20 16.51 -3.44
C THR A 6 21.63 15.12 -3.15
N ASP A 7 22.38 14.30 -2.43
CA ASP A 7 22.00 12.97 -1.90
C ASP A 7 21.43 13.01 -0.47
N TYR A 8 21.24 14.18 0.14
CA TYR A 8 20.52 14.27 1.41
C TYR A 8 19.01 14.13 1.17
N ASP A 9 18.50 12.92 1.36
CA ASP A 9 17.09 12.50 1.20
C ASP A 9 16.09 13.44 1.92
N GLU A 10 16.49 13.90 3.10
CA GLU A 10 15.76 14.88 3.92
C GLU A 10 15.49 16.20 3.19
N THR A 11 16.30 16.59 2.20
CA THR A 11 16.03 17.78 1.37
C THR A 11 14.73 17.62 0.57
N TYR A 12 14.52 16.45 -0.03
CA TYR A 12 13.28 16.16 -0.74
C TYR A 12 12.10 16.09 0.22
N ARG A 13 12.31 15.52 1.43
CA ARG A 13 11.30 15.50 2.49
C ARG A 13 10.85 16.89 2.92
N PHE A 14 11.77 17.83 3.11
CA PHE A 14 11.40 19.21 3.46
C PHE A 14 10.78 19.96 2.30
N ARG A 15 11.30 19.79 1.08
CA ARG A 15 10.81 20.50 -0.10
C ARG A 15 9.41 20.05 -0.51
N MET A 16 9.10 18.75 -0.45
CA MET A 16 7.74 18.25 -0.69
C MET A 16 6.73 18.86 0.30
N GLN A 17 7.10 19.01 1.58
CA GLN A 17 6.22 19.61 2.59
C GLN A 17 5.96 21.11 2.33
N ILE A 18 6.97 21.83 1.81
CA ILE A 18 6.82 23.24 1.44
C ILE A 18 5.91 23.35 0.20
N TYR A 19 6.14 22.55 -0.83
CA TYR A 19 5.29 22.51 -2.01
C TYR A 19 3.84 22.12 -1.66
N ASP A 20 3.67 21.16 -0.75
CA ASP A 20 2.35 20.76 -0.28
C ASP A 20 1.58 21.90 0.40
N LYS A 21 2.27 22.67 1.25
CA LYS A 21 1.70 23.84 1.95
C LYS A 21 1.44 25.03 1.03
N THR A 22 2.21 25.17 -0.03
CA THR A 22 2.08 26.28 -1.00
C THR A 22 1.12 25.95 -2.15
N GLY A 23 0.57 24.73 -2.20
CA GLY A 23 -0.39 24.29 -3.20
C GLY A 23 0.25 23.82 -4.51
N GLU A 24 1.57 23.69 -4.57
CA GLU A 24 2.32 23.18 -5.72
C GLU A 24 2.31 21.64 -5.74
N VAL A 25 1.12 21.05 -5.83
CA VAL A 25 0.87 19.60 -5.62
C VAL A 25 1.76 18.71 -6.48
N ASP A 26 1.90 18.98 -7.78
CA ASP A 26 2.71 18.14 -8.68
C ASP A 26 4.19 18.15 -8.31
N LYS A 27 4.71 19.30 -7.86
CA LYS A 27 6.09 19.40 -7.36
C LYS A 27 6.26 18.66 -6.04
N ALA A 28 5.25 18.71 -5.16
CA ALA A 28 5.26 17.93 -3.93
C ALA A 28 5.28 16.42 -4.23
N ILE A 29 4.54 15.97 -5.24
CA ILE A 29 4.55 14.56 -5.68
C ILE A 29 5.90 14.18 -6.28
N ASP A 30 6.47 15.03 -7.13
CA ASP A 30 7.81 14.79 -7.70
C ASP A 30 8.87 14.61 -6.61
N ASP A 31 8.81 15.44 -5.56
CA ASP A 31 9.72 15.32 -4.41
C ASP A 31 9.40 14.13 -3.52
N ALA A 32 8.13 13.74 -3.35
CA ALA A 32 7.77 12.52 -2.63
C ALA A 32 8.31 11.27 -3.34
N ILE A 33 8.33 11.27 -4.67
CA ILE A 33 8.93 10.20 -5.48
C ILE A 33 10.46 10.21 -5.34
N ALA A 34 11.10 11.38 -5.40
CA ALA A 34 12.54 11.48 -5.18
C ALA A 34 12.94 11.06 -3.77
N TYR A 35 12.13 11.40 -2.76
CA TYR A 35 12.30 10.95 -1.38
C TYR A 35 12.17 9.43 -1.28
N HIS A 36 11.16 8.81 -1.91
CA HIS A 36 11.04 7.36 -1.96
C HIS A 36 12.25 6.67 -2.61
N GLU A 37 12.84 7.28 -3.63
CA GLU A 37 14.02 6.74 -4.33
C GLU A 37 15.31 6.82 -3.50
N LYS A 38 15.45 7.85 -2.67
CA LYS A 38 16.70 8.17 -1.97
C LYS A 38 16.72 7.74 -0.50
N SER A 39 15.57 7.68 0.14
CA SER A 39 15.45 7.29 1.55
C SER A 39 15.43 5.77 1.70
N GLU A 40 16.16 5.24 2.68
CA GLU A 40 16.12 3.81 3.02
C GLU A 40 14.75 3.37 3.57
N ASN A 41 14.05 4.27 4.27
CA ASN A 41 12.73 3.99 4.84
C ASN A 41 11.79 5.21 4.74
N PRO A 42 11.26 5.50 3.53
CA PRO A 42 10.42 6.67 3.31
C PRO A 42 9.11 6.56 4.10
N SER A 43 8.79 7.56 4.91
CA SER A 43 7.56 7.58 5.71
C SER A 43 6.31 7.71 4.83
N SER A 44 5.47 6.66 4.84
CA SER A 44 4.16 6.66 4.17
C SER A 44 3.18 7.66 4.78
N GLU A 45 3.30 7.95 6.08
CA GLU A 45 2.49 8.98 6.76
C GLU A 45 2.70 10.37 6.15
N LEU A 46 3.92 10.65 5.65
CA LEU A 46 4.24 11.91 5.00
C LEU A 46 3.84 11.92 3.52
N THR A 47 4.05 10.82 2.81
CA THR A 47 3.91 10.79 1.34
C THR A 47 2.49 10.46 0.88
N ASN A 48 1.75 9.61 1.60
CA ASN A 48 0.40 9.19 1.21
C ASN A 48 -0.58 10.36 1.07
N PRO A 49 -0.64 11.33 2.01
CA PRO A 49 -1.52 12.50 1.85
C PRO A 49 -1.18 13.32 0.60
N ILE A 50 0.09 13.39 0.21
CA ILE A 50 0.56 14.11 -0.98
C ILE A 50 0.10 13.38 -2.25
N PHE A 51 0.33 12.07 -2.36
CA PHE A 51 -0.11 11.28 -3.52
C PHE A 51 -1.63 11.34 -3.71
N LYS A 52 -2.41 11.30 -2.62
CA LYS A 52 -3.87 11.36 -2.67
C LYS A 52 -4.41 12.65 -3.28
N LYS A 53 -3.65 13.75 -3.27
CA LYS A 53 -4.07 15.04 -3.84
C LYS A 53 -4.13 15.03 -5.38
N HIS A 54 -3.36 14.18 -6.05
CA HIS A 54 -3.39 14.05 -7.51
C HIS A 54 -2.99 12.63 -7.96
N LEU A 55 -3.90 11.68 -7.75
CA LEU A 55 -3.67 10.24 -7.95
C LEU A 55 -3.22 9.86 -9.37
N SER A 56 -3.86 10.43 -10.41
CA SER A 56 -3.51 10.13 -11.80
C SER A 56 -2.08 10.52 -12.15
N TYR A 57 -1.63 11.69 -11.67
CA TYR A 57 -0.26 12.15 -11.85
C TYR A 57 0.73 11.27 -11.09
N ALA A 58 0.45 10.97 -9.82
CA ALA A 58 1.28 10.07 -9.01
C ALA A 58 1.43 8.68 -9.67
N LEU A 59 0.33 8.08 -10.15
CA LEU A 59 0.33 6.80 -10.85
C LEU A 59 1.17 6.85 -12.13
N ALA A 60 1.06 7.92 -12.92
CA ALA A 60 1.84 8.09 -14.14
C ALA A 60 3.35 8.15 -13.84
N LYS A 61 3.75 8.92 -12.84
CA LYS A 61 5.15 9.07 -12.44
C LYS A 61 5.73 7.77 -11.87
N VAL A 62 4.99 7.06 -11.00
CA VAL A 62 5.44 5.78 -10.45
C VAL A 62 5.50 4.69 -11.54
N THR A 63 4.54 4.67 -12.47
CA THR A 63 4.57 3.73 -13.61
C THR A 63 5.80 3.99 -14.49
N SER A 64 6.15 5.25 -14.72
CA SER A 64 7.39 5.60 -15.41
C SER A 64 8.62 5.07 -14.68
N LYS A 65 8.66 5.14 -13.35
CA LYS A 65 9.77 4.59 -12.55
C LYS A 65 9.88 3.07 -12.71
N ILE A 66 8.78 2.34 -12.58
CA ILE A 66 8.73 0.87 -12.76
C ILE A 66 9.34 0.44 -14.09
N ASN A 67 9.09 1.19 -15.16
CA ASN A 67 9.58 0.87 -16.51
C ASN A 67 11.04 1.29 -16.74
N SER A 68 11.58 2.18 -15.91
CA SER A 68 12.92 2.77 -16.10
C SER A 68 14.03 2.11 -15.29
N VAL A 69 13.69 1.37 -14.23
CA VAL A 69 14.66 0.74 -13.33
C VAL A 69 14.50 -0.78 -13.34
N SER A 70 15.62 -1.51 -13.25
CA SER A 70 15.61 -2.97 -13.23
C SER A 70 15.10 -3.54 -11.90
N ASP A 71 15.48 -2.91 -10.78
CA ASP A 71 14.94 -3.23 -9.46
C ASP A 71 13.76 -2.32 -9.16
N ASN A 72 12.55 -2.83 -9.42
CA ASN A 72 11.31 -2.06 -9.35
C ASN A 72 10.29 -2.61 -8.36
N GLY A 73 10.69 -3.51 -7.45
CA GLY A 73 9.78 -4.10 -6.46
C GLY A 73 9.13 -3.06 -5.55
N SER A 74 9.92 -2.14 -5.00
CA SER A 74 9.43 -1.03 -4.16
C SER A 74 8.48 -0.09 -4.93
N TRP A 75 8.79 0.20 -6.19
CA TRP A 75 7.95 1.03 -7.06
C TRP A 75 6.61 0.36 -7.40
N LYS A 76 6.61 -0.96 -7.63
CA LYS A 76 5.38 -1.74 -7.83
C LYS A 76 4.53 -1.71 -6.57
N MET A 77 5.12 -1.88 -5.38
CA MET A 77 4.42 -1.73 -4.10
C MET A 77 3.85 -0.33 -3.91
N LEU A 78 4.62 0.73 -4.21
CA LEU A 78 4.15 2.10 -4.12
C LEU A 78 2.96 2.35 -5.05
N ARG A 79 2.97 1.78 -6.26
CA ARG A 79 1.82 1.85 -7.18
C ARG A 79 0.58 1.19 -6.59
N VAL A 80 0.73 0.05 -5.92
CA VAL A 80 -0.40 -0.61 -5.24
C VAL A 80 -0.98 0.29 -4.15
N THR A 81 -0.13 0.88 -3.32
CA THR A 81 -0.56 1.86 -2.30
C THR A 81 -1.31 3.04 -2.92
N ILE A 82 -0.88 3.55 -4.08
CA ILE A 82 -1.59 4.65 -4.74
C ILE A 82 -2.96 4.19 -5.27
N TYR A 83 -3.10 2.96 -5.78
CA TYR A 83 -4.42 2.40 -6.11
C TYR A 83 -5.33 2.33 -4.88
N GLU A 84 -4.83 1.83 -3.75
CA GLU A 84 -5.57 1.75 -2.48
C GLU A 84 -6.00 3.15 -1.98
N LEU A 85 -5.11 4.14 -2.03
CA LEU A 85 -5.41 5.54 -1.68
C LEU A 85 -6.53 6.15 -2.53
N GLY A 86 -6.66 5.68 -3.77
CA GLY A 86 -7.69 6.06 -4.72
C GLY A 86 -8.95 5.19 -4.68
N HIS A 87 -9.02 4.20 -3.78
CA HIS A 87 -10.08 3.19 -3.74
C HIS A 87 -10.22 2.40 -5.06
N ASP A 88 -9.15 2.34 -5.86
CA ASP A 88 -9.08 1.52 -7.08
C ASP A 88 -8.66 0.09 -6.72
N TYR A 89 -9.49 -0.55 -5.91
CA TYR A 89 -9.22 -1.88 -5.37
C TYR A 89 -9.10 -2.94 -6.46
N ALA A 90 -9.79 -2.78 -7.58
CA ALA A 90 -9.71 -3.70 -8.71
C ALA A 90 -8.30 -3.74 -9.33
N ASN A 91 -7.65 -2.58 -9.50
CA ASN A 91 -6.27 -2.53 -9.97
C ASN A 91 -5.27 -2.88 -8.87
N ALA A 92 -5.55 -2.56 -7.60
CA ALA A 92 -4.73 -3.01 -6.47
C ALA A 92 -4.65 -4.54 -6.38
N ILE A 93 -5.79 -5.24 -6.47
CA ILE A 93 -5.86 -6.71 -6.46
C ILE A 93 -5.03 -7.32 -7.58
N LYS A 94 -5.19 -6.83 -8.83
CA LYS A 94 -4.38 -7.31 -9.96
C LYS A 94 -2.89 -7.09 -9.74
N ALA A 95 -2.52 -5.94 -9.17
CA ALA A 95 -1.13 -5.64 -8.88
C ALA A 95 -0.57 -6.56 -7.77
N TYR A 96 -1.37 -6.93 -6.76
CA TYR A 96 -1.00 -7.95 -5.78
C TYR A 96 -0.83 -9.34 -6.40
N ASP A 97 -1.71 -9.73 -7.33
CA ASP A 97 -1.59 -11.00 -8.06
C ASP A 97 -0.30 -11.04 -8.89
N ASP A 98 0.03 -9.94 -9.57
CA ASP A 98 1.28 -9.82 -10.34
C ASP A 98 2.52 -9.89 -9.42
N LEU A 99 2.48 -9.22 -8.28
CA LEU A 99 3.55 -9.25 -7.28
C LEU A 99 3.76 -10.67 -6.71
N GLU A 100 2.68 -11.37 -6.37
CA GLU A 100 2.74 -12.75 -5.87
C GLU A 100 3.35 -13.68 -6.93
N LYS A 101 2.98 -13.50 -8.19
CA LYS A 101 3.51 -14.31 -9.30
C LYS A 101 5.01 -14.09 -9.53
N GLU A 102 5.48 -12.86 -9.37
CA GLU A 102 6.88 -12.48 -9.65
C GLU A 102 7.81 -12.76 -8.47
N TYR A 103 7.40 -12.41 -7.26
CA TYR A 103 8.23 -12.47 -6.05
C TYR A 103 7.87 -13.63 -5.12
N GLY A 104 6.80 -14.37 -5.42
CA GLY A 104 6.28 -15.45 -4.61
C GLY A 104 5.30 -15.00 -3.54
N THR A 105 4.82 -15.97 -2.76
CA THR A 105 3.84 -15.73 -1.70
C THR A 105 4.45 -14.92 -0.56
N SER A 106 3.76 -13.87 -0.12
CA SER A 106 4.13 -13.06 1.03
C SER A 106 2.94 -12.86 1.95
N ARG A 107 3.19 -12.90 3.27
CA ARG A 107 2.17 -12.67 4.28
C ARG A 107 1.48 -11.32 4.04
N ASN A 108 2.24 -10.27 3.76
CA ASN A 108 1.70 -8.93 3.52
C ASN A 108 0.79 -8.85 2.28
N ILE A 109 1.10 -9.59 1.21
CA ILE A 109 0.24 -9.62 0.01
C ILE A 109 -1.15 -10.13 0.38
N TYR A 110 -1.23 -11.24 1.13
CA TYR A 110 -2.51 -11.79 1.56
C TYR A 110 -3.31 -10.84 2.44
N TYR A 111 -2.64 -10.14 3.37
CA TYR A 111 -3.30 -9.16 4.21
C TYR A 111 -3.96 -8.04 3.40
N TYR A 112 -3.19 -7.34 2.58
CA TYR A 112 -3.69 -6.15 1.89
C TYR A 112 -4.63 -6.50 0.74
N ARG A 113 -4.40 -7.65 0.05
CA ARG A 113 -5.34 -8.13 -0.97
C ARG A 113 -6.67 -8.56 -0.35
N ALA A 114 -6.67 -9.13 0.85
CA ALA A 114 -7.90 -9.44 1.58
C ALA A 114 -8.70 -8.17 1.90
N ASP A 115 -8.03 -7.11 2.37
CA ASP A 115 -8.67 -5.80 2.60
C ASP A 115 -9.31 -5.28 1.30
N CYS A 116 -8.58 -5.33 0.18
CA CYS A 116 -9.11 -4.91 -1.12
C CYS A 116 -10.32 -5.77 -1.57
N TYR A 117 -10.30 -7.08 -1.33
CA TYR A 117 -11.43 -7.95 -1.64
C TYR A 117 -12.67 -7.60 -0.82
N ASN A 118 -12.49 -7.30 0.46
CA ASN A 118 -13.59 -6.91 1.33
C ASN A 118 -14.21 -5.58 0.87
N GLU A 119 -13.39 -4.59 0.51
CA GLU A 119 -13.84 -3.29 0.02
C GLU A 119 -14.67 -3.35 -1.27
N ILE A 120 -14.45 -4.37 -2.10
CA ILE A 120 -15.29 -4.63 -3.30
C ILE A 120 -16.47 -5.57 -3.01
N GLY A 121 -16.69 -5.95 -1.75
CA GLY A 121 -17.75 -6.84 -1.31
C GLY A 121 -17.50 -8.34 -1.53
N ASP A 122 -16.28 -8.73 -1.93
CA ASP A 122 -15.90 -10.14 -2.08
C ASP A 122 -15.35 -10.69 -0.76
N THR A 123 -16.25 -10.81 0.21
CA THR A 123 -15.92 -11.27 1.55
C THR A 123 -15.41 -12.71 1.57
N GLU A 124 -15.78 -13.53 0.58
CA GLU A 124 -15.30 -14.91 0.47
C GLU A 124 -13.80 -14.97 0.17
N ARG A 125 -13.34 -14.22 -0.84
CA ARG A 125 -11.91 -14.14 -1.16
C ARG A 125 -11.13 -13.40 -0.06
N ALA A 126 -11.73 -12.40 0.58
CA ALA A 126 -11.13 -11.72 1.72
C ALA A 126 -10.83 -12.68 2.88
N VAL A 127 -11.79 -13.53 3.25
CA VAL A 127 -11.60 -14.56 4.28
C VAL A 127 -10.52 -15.57 3.91
N VAL A 128 -10.48 -16.01 2.65
CA VAL A 128 -9.47 -16.97 2.17
C VAL A 128 -8.07 -16.39 2.33
N ASP A 129 -7.83 -15.17 1.86
CA ASP A 129 -6.51 -14.55 1.95
C ASP A 129 -6.15 -14.18 3.40
N MET A 130 -7.09 -13.69 4.21
CA MET A 130 -6.82 -13.43 5.63
C MET A 130 -6.54 -14.73 6.41
N THR A 131 -7.12 -15.86 6.00
CA THR A 131 -6.77 -17.17 6.58
C THR A 131 -5.34 -17.57 6.24
N LYS A 132 -4.91 -17.42 4.97
CA LYS A 132 -3.51 -17.66 4.59
C LYS A 132 -2.54 -16.74 5.33
N PHE A 133 -2.91 -15.48 5.56
CA PHE A 133 -2.14 -14.55 6.39
C PHE A 133 -1.88 -15.14 7.79
N ILE A 134 -2.95 -15.60 8.45
CA ILE A 134 -2.91 -16.19 9.79
C ILE A 134 -2.09 -17.49 9.81
N GLU A 135 -2.25 -18.35 8.81
CA GLU A 135 -1.55 -19.64 8.69
C GLU A 135 -0.05 -19.51 8.41
N LEU A 136 0.35 -18.52 7.61
CA LEU A 136 1.76 -18.18 7.44
C LEU A 136 2.36 -17.53 8.70
N GLY A 137 1.49 -17.11 9.62
CA GLY A 137 1.75 -16.66 10.98
C GLY A 137 2.15 -17.74 11.97
N ASP A 138 2.03 -17.40 13.25
CA ASP A 138 1.97 -18.37 14.34
C ASP A 138 0.52 -18.79 14.65
N GLY A 139 -0.45 -18.33 13.84
CA GLY A 139 -1.88 -18.57 14.02
C GLY A 139 -2.54 -17.74 15.14
N LYS A 140 -1.82 -16.78 15.74
CA LYS A 140 -2.26 -16.03 16.94
C LYS A 140 -2.29 -14.52 16.76
N ASP A 141 -2.14 -14.03 15.54
CA ASP A 141 -2.30 -12.62 15.23
C ASP A 141 -3.75 -12.20 15.48
N TYR A 142 -3.99 -11.63 16.68
CA TYR A 142 -5.33 -11.24 17.13
C TYR A 142 -5.96 -10.21 16.19
N PHE A 143 -5.16 -9.30 15.63
CA PHE A 143 -5.66 -8.29 14.72
C PHE A 143 -6.15 -8.91 13.41
N ALA A 144 -5.42 -9.88 12.87
CA ALA A 144 -5.86 -10.61 11.69
C ALA A 144 -7.09 -11.51 11.95
N ILE A 145 -7.19 -12.13 13.13
CA ILE A 145 -8.36 -12.91 13.53
C ILE A 145 -9.60 -12.02 13.61
N VAL A 146 -9.49 -10.84 14.25
CA VAL A 146 -10.56 -9.85 14.31
C VAL A 146 -10.97 -9.36 12.92
N ARG A 147 -10.01 -9.09 12.03
CA ARG A 147 -10.32 -8.70 10.65
C ARG A 147 -11.06 -9.80 9.88
N ARG A 148 -10.64 -11.05 10.03
CA ARG A 148 -11.35 -12.18 9.39
C ARG A 148 -12.77 -12.32 9.95
N ALA A 149 -12.96 -12.11 11.25
CA ALA A 149 -14.28 -12.08 11.87
C ALA A 149 -15.15 -10.96 11.29
N ASP A 150 -14.59 -9.78 11.03
CA ASP A 150 -15.31 -8.70 10.35
C ASP A 150 -15.68 -9.07 8.91
N TYR A 151 -14.80 -9.72 8.16
CA TYR A 151 -15.12 -10.20 6.80
C TYR A 151 -16.21 -11.27 6.82
N TYR A 152 -16.21 -12.17 7.81
CA TYR A 152 -17.31 -13.10 8.03
C TYR A 152 -18.62 -12.37 8.33
N ARG A 153 -18.60 -11.38 9.22
CA ARG A 153 -19.78 -10.58 9.58
C ARG A 153 -20.35 -9.84 8.37
N GLU A 154 -19.51 -9.23 7.55
CA GLU A 154 -19.92 -8.50 6.33
C GLU A 154 -20.46 -9.44 5.25
N GLY A 155 -19.93 -10.67 5.18
CA GLY A 155 -20.43 -11.73 4.32
C GLY A 155 -21.65 -12.48 4.86
N GLY A 156 -22.19 -12.10 6.02
CA GLY A 156 -23.36 -12.74 6.65
C GLY A 156 -23.09 -14.08 7.35
N LYS A 157 -21.81 -14.45 7.53
CA LYS A 157 -21.36 -15.68 8.22
C LYS A 157 -21.19 -15.40 9.72
N TYR A 158 -22.30 -15.17 10.40
CA TYR A 158 -22.29 -14.64 11.77
C TYR A 158 -21.76 -15.63 12.80
N GLU A 159 -22.02 -16.93 12.63
CA GLU A 159 -21.52 -17.98 13.51
C GLU A 159 -19.99 -18.05 13.48
N GLU A 160 -19.39 -18.02 12.29
CA GLU A 160 -17.93 -17.98 12.10
C GLU A 160 -17.33 -16.68 12.65
N ALA A 161 -18.00 -15.54 12.45
CA ALA A 161 -17.57 -14.27 13.02
C ALA A 161 -17.51 -14.32 14.56
N ILE A 162 -18.57 -14.81 15.21
CA ILE A 162 -18.62 -14.94 16.68
C ILE A 162 -17.53 -15.90 17.18
N ALA A 163 -17.30 -17.01 16.46
CA ALA A 163 -16.25 -17.95 16.81
C ALA A 163 -14.86 -17.29 16.79
N ASP A 164 -14.54 -16.49 15.76
CA ASP A 164 -13.27 -15.77 15.71
C ASP A 164 -13.19 -14.62 16.74
N PHE A 165 -14.28 -13.90 17.01
CA PHE A 165 -14.30 -12.83 18.04
C PHE A 165 -14.13 -13.33 19.48
N THR A 166 -14.40 -14.61 19.73
CA THR A 166 -14.35 -15.22 21.07
C THR A 166 -13.10 -16.07 21.31
N LYS A 167 -12.18 -16.08 20.35
CA LYS A 167 -10.90 -16.81 20.40
C LYS A 167 -9.83 -16.03 21.14
#